data_AF-A0A7X8XTE7-F1
#
_entry.id   AF-A0A7X8XTE7-F1
#
_cell.length_a   1.000
_cell.length_b   1.000
_cell.length_c   1.000
_cell.angle_alpha   90.00
_cell.angle_beta   90.00
_cell.angle_gamma   90.00
#
_symmetry.space_group_name_H-M   'P 1'
#
loop_
_entity.id
_entity.type
_entity.pdbx_description
1 polymer ?
#
loop_
_entity_poly.entity_id
_entity_poly.type
_entity_poly.pdbx_seq_one_letter_code
_entity_poly.pdbx_strand_id
1 'polypeptide(L)'
;MITRIACVFALGVFSAAPAFADACSDHYESSGVPLVTGITYKTWMVFPSVNTTAAFDKVSRAVLAEGFVDVNVEKKLGTLTAQQETSGSGRPQTLRVVVRKNGKGSRVDAVFIVQQGQVAPGVGKNLCRIVNAVGE
;
A
#
# COMPACT_ATOMS: atom_id res chain seq x y z
N MET A 1 -41.78 50.42 5.99
CA MET A 1 -41.01 49.82 7.11
C MET A 1 -41.24 48.31 7.04
N ILE A 2 -40.40 47.57 6.33
CA ILE A 2 -39.21 46.80 6.82
C ILE A 2 -39.69 45.76 7.84
N THR A 3 -39.61 44.43 7.65
CA THR A 3 -38.44 43.63 7.26
C THR A 3 -38.86 42.23 6.77
N ARG A 4 -38.30 41.75 5.65
CA ARG A 4 -38.31 40.34 5.25
C ARG A 4 -37.07 39.67 5.86
N ILE A 5 -37.26 38.63 6.68
CA ILE A 5 -36.15 37.80 7.21
C ILE A 5 -35.95 36.65 6.22
N ALA A 6 -34.82 36.70 5.50
CA ALA A 6 -34.37 35.62 4.64
C ALA A 6 -33.47 34.66 5.46
N CYS A 7 -33.95 33.46 5.75
CA CYS A 7 -33.12 32.37 6.26
C CYS A 7 -32.29 31.80 5.11
N VAL A 8 -31.01 32.17 5.07
CA VAL A 8 -30.02 31.53 4.20
C VAL A 8 -29.67 30.17 4.81
N PHE A 9 -30.19 29.10 4.22
CA PHE A 9 -29.75 27.73 4.50
C PHE A 9 -28.37 27.54 3.87
N ALA A 10 -27.32 27.58 4.69
CA ALA A 10 -25.98 27.19 4.26
C ALA A 10 -25.95 25.67 4.05
N LEU A 11 -25.95 25.23 2.80
CA LEU A 11 -25.62 23.85 2.44
C LEU A 11 -24.15 23.59 2.78
N GLY A 12 -23.91 22.93 3.92
CA GLY A 12 -22.61 22.38 4.25
C GLY A 12 -22.23 21.33 3.22
N VAL A 13 -21.19 21.61 2.43
CA VAL A 13 -20.53 20.64 1.56
C VAL A 13 -19.84 19.63 2.47
N PHE A 14 -20.51 18.51 2.76
CA PHE A 14 -19.87 17.33 3.29
C PHE A 14 -18.96 16.78 2.19
N SER A 15 -17.68 17.14 2.23
CA SER A 15 -16.64 16.41 1.50
C SER A 15 -16.63 14.99 2.03
N ALA A 16 -17.30 14.08 1.31
CA ALA A 16 -17.18 12.66 1.54
C ALA A 16 -15.72 12.28 1.26
N ALA A 17 -14.93 12.13 2.32
CA ALA A 17 -13.68 11.40 2.20
C ALA A 17 -14.02 10.03 1.59
N PRO A 18 -13.30 9.57 0.55
CA PRO A 18 -13.56 8.26 -0.01
C PRO A 18 -13.44 7.25 1.13
N ALA A 19 -14.53 6.55 1.42
CA ALA A 19 -14.51 5.40 2.30
C ALA A 19 -13.67 4.33 1.59
N PHE A 20 -12.37 4.30 1.88
CA PHE A 20 -11.56 3.12 1.64
C PHE A 20 -12.20 2.01 2.46
N ALA A 21 -12.90 1.10 1.78
CA ALA A 21 -13.72 0.08 2.42
C ALA A 21 -12.90 -0.94 3.25
N ASP A 22 -11.57 -0.89 3.16
CA ASP A 22 -10.64 -1.49 4.12
C ASP A 22 -9.46 -0.51 4.29
N ALA A 23 -9.06 -0.19 5.54
CA ALA A 23 -7.82 0.55 5.75
C ALA A 23 -6.64 -0.43 5.66
N CYS A 24 -5.56 -0.05 4.99
CA CYS A 24 -4.36 -0.90 4.88
C CYS A 24 -3.85 -1.43 6.23
N SER A 25 -3.99 -0.63 7.29
CA SER A 25 -3.62 -1.01 8.67
C SER A 25 -4.35 -2.23 9.18
N ASP A 26 -5.58 -2.45 8.73
CA ASP A 26 -6.46 -3.52 9.23
C ASP A 26 -6.03 -4.90 8.70
N HIS A 27 -5.19 -4.90 7.66
CA HIS A 27 -4.64 -6.08 7.03
C HIS A 27 -3.13 -6.20 7.22
N TYR A 28 -2.52 -5.26 7.94
CA TYR A 28 -1.11 -5.31 8.24
C TYR A 28 -0.83 -6.37 9.31
N GLU A 29 0.10 -7.26 8.99
CA GLU A 29 0.58 -8.29 9.89
C GLU A 29 2.11 -8.31 9.88
N SER A 30 2.70 -8.57 11.06
CA SER A 30 4.12 -8.86 11.22
C SER A 30 4.28 -10.22 11.87
N SER A 31 5.15 -11.05 11.30
CA SER A 31 5.43 -12.39 11.78
C SER A 31 6.93 -12.63 11.86
N GLY A 32 7.39 -13.16 12.98
CA GLY A 32 8.80 -13.40 13.28
C GLY A 32 9.19 -12.82 14.63
N VAL A 33 10.33 -13.25 15.16
CA VAL A 33 10.90 -12.74 16.40
C VAL A 33 12.09 -11.85 16.05
N PRO A 34 12.04 -10.53 16.35
CA PRO A 34 13.14 -9.63 16.08
C PRO A 34 14.48 -10.17 16.60
N LEU A 35 15.54 -10.02 15.79
CA LEU A 35 16.90 -10.51 16.05
C LEU A 35 17.08 -12.04 16.10
N VAL A 36 16.03 -12.82 16.37
CA VAL A 36 16.09 -14.28 16.49
C VAL A 36 15.73 -14.98 15.18
N THR A 37 14.73 -14.48 14.45
CA THR A 37 14.33 -14.99 13.12
C THR A 37 14.28 -13.85 12.10
N GLY A 38 14.10 -14.19 10.82
CA GLY A 38 13.62 -13.20 9.85
C GLY A 38 12.23 -12.69 10.24
N ILE A 39 11.91 -11.46 9.86
CA ILE A 39 10.58 -10.87 10.06
C ILE A 39 9.92 -10.69 8.70
N THR A 40 8.73 -11.23 8.56
CA THR A 40 7.87 -10.99 7.40
C THR A 40 6.80 -9.98 7.78
N TYR A 41 6.78 -8.86 7.06
CA TYR A 41 5.71 -7.88 7.12
C TYR A 41 4.83 -8.04 5.90
N LYS A 42 3.52 -8.07 6.07
CA LYS A 42 2.59 -8.19 4.95
C LYS A 42 1.37 -7.32 5.16
N THR A 43 0.80 -6.85 4.06
CA THR A 43 -0.52 -6.22 4.04
C THR A 43 -1.17 -6.49 2.70
N TRP A 44 -2.47 -6.25 2.60
CA TRP A 44 -3.21 -6.35 1.36
C TRP A 44 -4.38 -5.37 1.35
N MET A 45 -4.83 -5.01 0.15
CA MET A 45 -6.04 -4.22 -0.03
C MET A 45 -6.79 -4.66 -1.28
N VAL A 46 -8.10 -4.42 -1.27
CA VAL A 46 -8.99 -4.64 -2.42
C VAL A 46 -9.41 -3.30 -3.00
N PHE A 47 -9.34 -3.19 -4.32
CA PHE A 47 -9.76 -2.04 -5.09
C PHE A 47 -10.88 -2.45 -6.05
N PRO A 48 -12.16 -2.34 -5.64
CA PRO A 48 -13.29 -2.87 -6.41
C PRO A 48 -13.46 -2.27 -7.81
N SER A 49 -12.99 -1.03 -8.00
CA SER A 49 -13.15 -0.26 -9.24
C SER A 49 -11.86 -0.11 -10.05
N VAL A 50 -10.74 -0.67 -9.59
CA VAL A 50 -9.44 -0.57 -10.28
C VAL A 50 -9.08 -1.93 -10.85
N ASN A 51 -8.93 -2.00 -12.18
CA ASN A 51 -8.52 -3.23 -12.85
C ASN A 51 -7.05 -3.59 -12.54
N THR A 52 -6.68 -4.85 -12.76
CA THR A 52 -5.35 -5.38 -12.41
C THR A 52 -4.20 -4.67 -13.11
N THR A 53 -4.36 -4.27 -14.38
CA THR A 53 -3.33 -3.56 -15.13
C THR A 53 -3.07 -2.18 -14.55
N ALA A 54 -4.13 -1.41 -14.32
CA ALA A 54 -4.04 -0.08 -13.72
C ALA A 54 -3.46 -0.14 -12.29
N ALA A 55 -3.89 -1.11 -11.49
CA ALA A 55 -3.35 -1.33 -10.15
C ALA A 55 -1.87 -1.69 -10.18
N PHE A 56 -1.46 -2.56 -11.11
CA PHE A 56 -0.07 -2.97 -11.27
C PHE A 56 0.83 -1.81 -11.70
N ASP A 57 0.38 -0.96 -12.64
CA ASP A 57 1.15 0.21 -13.05
C ASP A 57 1.28 1.24 -11.93
N LYS A 58 0.20 1.48 -11.16
CA LYS A 58 0.22 2.39 -9.99
C LYS A 58 1.18 1.90 -8.90
N VAL A 59 1.06 0.63 -8.50
CA VAL A 59 1.91 0.08 -7.43
C VAL A 59 3.38 0.01 -7.87
N SER A 60 3.67 -0.26 -9.15
CA SER A 60 5.04 -0.26 -9.66
C SER A 60 5.68 1.12 -9.56
N ARG A 61 4.93 2.20 -9.88
CA ARG A 61 5.41 3.58 -9.70
C ARG A 61 5.62 3.92 -8.23
N ALA A 62 4.73 3.48 -7.35
CA ALA A 62 4.85 3.72 -5.92
C ALA A 62 6.11 3.03 -5.34
N VAL A 63 6.38 1.78 -5.74
CA VAL A 63 7.61 1.07 -5.34
C VAL A 63 8.87 1.81 -5.79
N LEU A 64 8.90 2.33 -7.02
CA LEU A 64 10.03 3.12 -7.50
C LEU A 64 10.17 4.44 -6.74
N ALA A 65 9.06 5.11 -6.41
CA ALA A 65 9.06 6.36 -5.65
C ALA A 65 9.55 6.18 -4.21
N GLU A 66 9.35 5.00 -3.62
CA GLU A 66 9.88 4.63 -2.30
C GLU A 66 11.39 4.34 -2.29
N GLY A 67 12.06 4.37 -3.46
CA GLY A 67 13.51 4.16 -3.56
C GLY A 67 13.93 2.69 -3.54
N PHE A 68 13.04 1.78 -3.93
CA PHE A 68 13.42 0.38 -4.17
C PHE A 68 14.29 0.25 -5.43
N VAL A 69 15.25 -0.66 -5.37
CA VAL A 69 16.18 -1.01 -6.45
C VAL A 69 15.96 -2.46 -6.89
N ASP A 70 16.70 -2.92 -7.91
CA ASP A 70 16.61 -4.27 -8.48
C ASP A 70 15.16 -4.71 -8.77
N VAL A 71 14.39 -3.80 -9.35
CA VAL A 71 12.97 -4.03 -9.62
C VAL A 71 12.83 -5.03 -10.77
N ASN A 72 12.33 -6.22 -10.45
CA ASN A 72 11.95 -7.23 -11.42
C ASN A 72 10.43 -7.27 -11.55
N VAL A 73 9.95 -7.12 -12.78
CA VAL A 73 8.53 -6.92 -13.11
C VAL A 73 8.08 -8.05 -14.02
N GLU A 74 7.20 -8.92 -13.53
CA GLU A 74 6.60 -9.99 -14.31
C GLU A 74 5.10 -9.72 -14.49
N LYS A 75 4.79 -8.89 -15.49
CA LYS A 75 3.42 -8.43 -15.76
C LYS A 75 2.45 -9.57 -16.05
N LYS A 76 2.92 -10.68 -16.65
CA LYS A 76 2.07 -11.84 -16.96
C LYS A 76 1.57 -12.54 -15.70
N LEU A 77 2.39 -12.57 -14.65
CA LEU A 77 2.04 -13.17 -13.36
C LEU A 77 1.46 -12.15 -12.37
N GLY A 78 1.46 -10.86 -12.73
CA GLY A 78 1.02 -9.78 -11.83
C GLY A 78 1.94 -9.60 -10.63
N THR A 79 3.22 -9.95 -10.77
CA THR A 79 4.18 -9.91 -9.66
C THR A 79 5.28 -8.90 -9.89
N LEU A 80 5.65 -8.19 -8.83
CA LEU A 80 6.81 -7.30 -8.78
C LEU A 80 7.66 -7.70 -7.59
N THR A 81 8.96 -7.83 -7.78
CA THR A 81 9.93 -7.97 -6.69
C THR A 81 10.94 -6.84 -6.74
N ALA A 82 11.33 -6.32 -5.59
CA ALA A 82 12.31 -5.27 -5.50
C ALA A 82 13.11 -5.38 -4.20
N GLN A 83 14.23 -4.66 -4.13
CA GLN A 83 15.13 -4.69 -2.99
C GLN A 83 15.28 -3.30 -2.38
N GLN A 84 15.47 -3.24 -1.06
CA GLN A 84 15.81 -2.01 -0.35
C GLN A 84 16.67 -2.36 0.85
N GLU A 85 17.68 -1.53 1.14
CA GLU A 85 18.41 -1.61 2.41
C GLU A 85 17.83 -0.56 3.36
N THR A 86 17.23 -1.02 4.46
CA THR A 86 16.65 -0.14 5.49
C THR A 86 17.20 -0.43 6.89
N SER A 87 18.09 -1.42 7.01
CA SER A 87 18.60 -1.90 8.29
C SER A 87 19.99 -1.35 8.65
N GLY A 88 20.66 -0.67 7.73
CA GLY A 88 22.06 -0.24 7.87
C GLY A 88 23.07 -1.40 7.83
N SER A 89 22.66 -2.62 7.50
CA SER A 89 23.52 -3.81 7.57
C SER A 89 24.20 -4.17 6.26
N GLY A 90 23.95 -3.43 5.18
CA GLY A 90 24.47 -3.70 3.84
C GLY A 90 23.85 -4.92 3.14
N ARG A 91 22.88 -5.58 3.79
CA ARG A 91 22.14 -6.73 3.25
C ARG A 91 20.72 -6.28 2.89
N PRO A 92 20.35 -6.22 1.61
CA PRO A 92 19.05 -5.73 1.21
C PRO A 92 17.92 -6.67 1.67
N GLN A 93 16.79 -6.06 1.99
CA GLN A 93 15.52 -6.71 2.25
C GLN A 93 14.71 -6.79 0.95
N THR A 94 13.86 -7.82 0.84
CA THR A 94 13.08 -8.07 -0.37
C THR A 94 11.63 -7.65 -0.18
N LEU A 95 11.16 -6.80 -1.08
CA LEU A 95 9.74 -6.54 -1.30
C LEU A 95 9.22 -7.46 -2.40
N ARG A 96 8.04 -8.03 -2.18
CA ARG A 96 7.24 -8.71 -3.20
C ARG A 96 5.83 -8.15 -3.18
N VAL A 97 5.37 -7.69 -4.35
CA VAL A 97 4.01 -7.22 -4.57
C VAL A 97 3.34 -8.17 -5.56
N VAL A 98 2.10 -8.53 -5.29
CA VAL A 98 1.26 -9.35 -6.17
C VAL A 98 -0.04 -8.61 -6.41
N VAL A 99 -0.40 -8.43 -7.68
CA VAL A 99 -1.68 -7.86 -8.09
C VAL A 99 -2.47 -8.94 -8.80
N ARG A 100 -3.65 -9.23 -8.26
CA ARG A 100 -4.54 -10.28 -8.76
C ARG A 100 -5.95 -9.77 -8.97
N LYS A 101 -6.70 -10.42 -9.85
CA LYS A 101 -8.11 -10.09 -10.09
C LYS A 101 -8.93 -10.37 -8.84
N ASN A 102 -9.82 -9.44 -8.48
CA ASN A 102 -10.79 -9.64 -7.41
C ASN A 102 -12.15 -9.09 -7.84
N GLY A 103 -13.09 -9.98 -8.19
CA GLY A 103 -14.37 -9.60 -8.79
C GLY A 103 -14.17 -8.78 -10.08
N LYS A 104 -14.71 -7.55 -10.08
CA LYS A 104 -14.54 -6.57 -11.18
C LYS A 104 -13.27 -5.72 -11.04
N GLY A 105 -12.63 -5.76 -9.88
CA GLY A 105 -11.48 -4.95 -9.54
C GLY A 105 -10.22 -5.80 -9.34
N SER A 106 -9.36 -5.32 -8.45
CA SER A 106 -8.07 -5.93 -8.15
C SER A 106 -7.86 -6.07 -6.65
N ARG A 107 -6.99 -7.00 -6.29
CA ARG A 107 -6.42 -7.11 -4.96
C ARG A 107 -4.91 -6.99 -5.09
N VAL A 108 -4.32 -6.23 -4.18
CA VAL A 108 -2.89 -6.00 -4.11
C VAL A 108 -2.41 -6.56 -2.78
N ASP A 109 -1.45 -7.47 -2.81
CA ASP A 109 -0.79 -8.00 -1.62
C ASP A 109 0.67 -7.57 -1.67
N ALA A 110 1.17 -7.01 -0.57
CA ALA A 110 2.55 -6.58 -0.43
C ALA A 110 3.22 -7.31 0.75
N VAL A 111 4.40 -7.85 0.53
CA VAL A 111 5.19 -8.59 1.50
C VAL A 111 6.61 -8.06 1.51
N PHE A 112 7.09 -7.65 2.68
CA PHE A 112 8.46 -7.22 2.89
C PHE A 112 9.16 -8.17 3.86
N ILE A 113 10.27 -8.76 3.43
CA ILE A 113 10.99 -9.80 4.16
C ILE A 113 12.31 -9.22 4.65
N VAL A 114 12.45 -9.18 5.97
CA VAL A 114 13.64 -8.74 6.68
C VAL A 114 14.39 -9.97 7.17
N GLN A 115 15.68 -10.04 6.87
CA GLN A 115 16.49 -11.20 7.21
C GLN A 115 16.78 -11.24 8.71
N GLN A 116 17.18 -12.42 9.21
CA GLN A 116 17.56 -12.60 10.60
C GLN A 116 18.68 -11.62 11.01
N GLY A 117 18.56 -11.08 12.23
CA GLY A 117 19.54 -10.14 12.79
C GLY A 117 19.48 -8.74 12.17
N GLN A 118 18.40 -8.39 11.48
CA GLN A 118 18.13 -7.04 10.97
C GLN A 118 16.91 -6.44 11.64
N VAL A 119 16.88 -5.10 11.74
CA VAL A 119 15.72 -4.33 12.19
C VAL A 119 15.40 -3.31 11.11
N ALA A 120 14.12 -3.21 10.74
CA ALA A 120 13.62 -2.30 9.74
C ALA A 120 12.52 -1.42 10.37
N PRO A 121 12.79 -0.16 10.72
CA PRO A 121 11.78 0.72 11.28
C PRO A 121 10.79 1.19 10.19
N GLY A 122 9.53 1.45 10.57
CA GLY A 122 8.56 2.12 9.69
C GLY A 122 7.99 1.27 8.54
N VAL A 123 8.26 -0.04 8.49
CA VAL A 123 7.83 -0.92 7.38
C VAL A 123 6.33 -0.86 7.11
N GLY A 124 5.48 -0.89 8.15
CA GLY A 124 4.03 -0.83 7.97
C GLY A 124 3.54 0.44 7.26
N LYS A 125 4.09 1.61 7.61
CA LYS A 125 3.73 2.88 6.96
C LYS A 125 4.15 2.88 5.48
N ASN A 126 5.33 2.36 5.17
CA ASN A 126 5.83 2.31 3.79
C ASN A 126 5.04 1.30 2.95
N LEU A 127 4.76 0.10 3.49
CA LEU A 127 3.90 -0.88 2.83
C LEU A 127 2.51 -0.31 2.53
N CYS A 128 1.91 0.39 3.49
CA CYS A 128 0.62 1.02 3.25
C CYS A 128 0.67 2.15 2.23
N ARG A 129 1.75 2.94 2.17
CA ARG A 129 1.92 3.95 1.12
C ARG A 129 1.95 3.32 -0.27
N ILE A 130 2.68 2.21 -0.43
CA ILE A 130 2.76 1.46 -1.69
C ILE A 130 1.39 0.95 -2.13
N VAL A 131 0.65 0.31 -1.23
CA VAL A 131 -0.64 -0.29 -1.58
C VAL A 131 -1.72 0.79 -1.79
N ASN A 132 -1.76 1.83 -0.95
CA ASN A 132 -2.73 2.93 -1.06
C ASN A 132 -2.62 3.69 -2.38
N ALA A 133 -1.43 3.79 -2.97
CA ALA A 133 -1.20 4.45 -4.26
C ALA A 133 -2.05 3.90 -5.41
N VAL A 134 -2.64 2.72 -5.27
CA VAL A 134 -3.58 2.17 -6.26
C VAL A 134 -4.93 2.90 -6.25
N GLY A 135 -5.36 3.39 -5.09
CA GLY A 135 -6.60 4.15 -4.93
C GLY A 135 -6.50 5.63 -5.29
N GLU A 136 -5.28 6.15 -5.47
CA GLU A 136 -4.97 7.54 -5.83
C GLU A 136 -5.18 7.86 -7.32
#